data_AF-A0A267M3W0-F1
#
_entry.id   AF-A0A267M3W0-F1
#
_cell.length_a   1.000
_cell.length_b   1.000
_cell.length_c   1.000
_cell.angle_alpha   90.00
_cell.angle_beta   90.00
_cell.angle_gamma   90.00
#
_symmetry.space_group_name_H-M   'P 1'
#
loop_
_entity.id
_entity.type
_entity.pdbx_description
1 polymer ?
#
loop_
_entity_poly.entity_id
_entity_poly.type
_entity_poly.pdbx_seq_one_letter_code
_entity_poly.pdbx_strand_id
1 'polypeptide(L)'
;MLIDTKKLQKAVLENKKNHNFNTTDIKFELLSLYGEVNELFQAWLKDDPENINEELADVAIFLLGISEMVGSDLGEDILKKMEINKSRKYIDGKKVEG
;
A
#
# COMPACT_ATOMS: atom_id res chain seq x y z
N MET A 1 13.17 8.04 12.61
CA MET A 1 12.00 7.51 13.36
C MET A 1 11.72 6.12 12.84
N LEU A 2 11.53 5.13 13.72
CA LEU A 2 11.02 3.81 13.32
C LEU A 2 9.50 3.88 13.29
N ILE A 3 8.88 3.52 12.17
CA ILE A 3 7.42 3.51 12.02
C ILE A 3 6.90 2.13 12.43
N ASP A 4 5.97 2.11 13.37
CA ASP A 4 5.19 0.92 13.71
C ASP A 4 4.01 0.82 12.74
N THR A 5 4.16 0.01 11.70
CA THR A 5 3.15 -0.15 10.65
C THR A 5 1.85 -0.68 11.20
N LYS A 6 1.87 -1.56 12.22
CA LYS A 6 0.64 -2.11 12.79
C LYS A 6 -0.16 -1.07 13.56
N LYS A 7 0.52 -0.16 14.27
CA LYS A 7 -0.16 1.01 14.85
C LYS A 7 -0.67 1.96 13.77
N LEU A 8 0.08 2.16 12.69
CA LEU A 8 -0.32 3.04 11.60
C LEU A 8 -1.55 2.50 10.85
N GLN A 9 -1.60 1.20 10.58
CA GLN A 9 -2.77 0.49 10.03
C GLN A 9 -4.05 0.80 10.83
N LYS A 10 -3.98 0.64 12.16
CA LYS A 10 -5.09 0.98 13.06
C LYS A 10 -5.48 2.45 12.97
N ALA A 11 -4.48 3.34 12.99
CA ALA A 11 -4.72 4.78 12.89
C ALA A 11 -5.41 5.17 11.57
N VAL A 12 -5.02 4.56 10.44
CA VAL A 12 -5.67 4.76 9.14
C VAL A 12 -7.14 4.32 9.19
N LEU A 13 -7.42 3.12 9.70
CA LEU A 13 -8.79 2.62 9.76
C LEU A 13 -9.67 3.44 10.71
N GLU A 14 -9.15 3.85 11.86
CA GLU A 14 -9.84 4.76 12.78
C GLU A 14 -10.09 6.13 12.15
N ASN A 15 -9.12 6.68 11.41
CA ASN A 15 -9.31 7.93 10.69
C ASN A 15 -10.43 7.82 9.63
N LYS A 16 -10.50 6.70 8.91
CA LYS A 16 -11.60 6.42 7.98
C LYS A 16 -12.96 6.41 8.68
N LYS A 17 -13.07 5.74 9.83
CA LYS A 17 -14.30 5.72 10.65
C LYS A 17 -14.72 7.13 11.07
N ASN A 18 -13.77 7.92 11.58
CA ASN A 18 -14.02 9.28 12.06
C ASN A 18 -14.55 10.21 10.95
N HIS A 19 -14.24 9.92 9.70
CA HIS A 19 -14.69 10.69 8.53
C HIS A 19 -15.84 10.01 7.77
N ASN A 20 -16.46 8.97 8.33
CA ASN A 20 -17.56 8.22 7.72
C ASN A 20 -17.22 7.60 6.34
N PHE A 21 -15.95 7.26 6.11
CA PHE A 21 -15.54 6.51 4.93
C PHE A 21 -15.93 5.02 5.05
N ASN A 22 -15.92 4.32 3.92
CA ASN A 22 -16.11 2.89 3.90
C ASN A 22 -15.03 2.18 4.73
N THR A 23 -15.46 1.20 5.52
CA THR A 23 -14.59 0.37 6.38
C THR A 23 -15.05 -1.08 6.45
N THR A 24 -15.97 -1.47 5.56
CA THR A 24 -16.60 -2.80 5.58
C THR A 24 -16.59 -3.48 4.21
N ASP A 25 -16.65 -2.73 3.11
CA ASP A 25 -16.57 -3.30 1.76
C ASP A 25 -15.12 -3.31 1.24
N ILE A 26 -14.48 -4.48 1.26
CA ILE A 26 -13.12 -4.68 0.73
C ILE A 26 -13.03 -4.43 -0.78
N LYS A 27 -14.07 -4.78 -1.55
CA LYS A 27 -14.03 -4.58 -3.01
C LYS A 27 -14.02 -3.09 -3.34
N PHE A 28 -14.79 -2.32 -2.59
CA PHE A 28 -14.78 -0.86 -2.71
C PHE A 28 -13.41 -0.28 -2.35
N GLU A 29 -12.79 -0.69 -1.24
CA GLU A 29 -11.44 -0.21 -0.89
C GLU A 29 -10.38 -0.58 -1.94
N LEU A 30 -10.45 -1.78 -2.52
CA LEU A 30 -9.55 -2.19 -3.61
C LEU A 30 -9.77 -1.34 -4.87
N LEU A 31 -11.00 -0.93 -5.15
CA LEU A 31 -11.30 -0.01 -6.24
C LEU A 31 -10.77 1.40 -5.96
N SER A 32 -10.91 1.90 -4.73
CA SER A 32 -10.33 3.18 -4.33
C SER A 32 -8.82 3.18 -4.41
N LEU A 33 -8.15 2.12 -3.95
CA LEU A 33 -6.70 1.93 -4.13
C LEU A 33 -6.29 2.02 -5.61
N TYR A 34 -7.08 1.44 -6.52
CA TYR A 34 -6.83 1.57 -7.95
C TYR A 34 -6.96 3.03 -8.44
N GLY A 35 -7.87 3.80 -7.84
CA GLY A 35 -7.98 5.25 -8.04
C GLY A 35 -6.69 5.99 -7.69
N GLU A 36 -6.15 5.78 -6.49
CA GLU A 36 -4.89 6.41 -6.04
C GLU A 36 -3.70 6.08 -6.97
N VAL A 37 -3.64 4.83 -7.46
CA VAL A 37 -2.60 4.44 -8.44
C VAL A 37 -2.77 5.19 -9.75
N ASN A 38 -4.01 5.46 -10.18
CA ASN A 38 -4.26 6.29 -11.36
C ASN A 38 -3.87 7.75 -11.12
N GLU A 39 -4.14 8.31 -9.94
CA GLU A 39 -3.73 9.68 -9.59
C GLU A 39 -2.20 9.83 -9.57
N LEU A 40 -1.48 8.87 -8.99
CA LEU A 40 -0.03 8.75 -9.11
C LEU A 40 0.46 8.71 -10.57
N PHE A 41 -0.22 7.92 -11.42
CA PHE A 41 0.11 7.88 -12.85
C PHE A 41 -0.12 9.23 -13.54
N GLN A 42 -1.20 9.94 -13.21
CA GLN A 42 -1.47 11.28 -13.74
C GLN A 42 -0.41 12.30 -13.27
N ALA A 43 0.02 12.23 -12.01
CA ALA A 43 1.09 13.07 -11.48
C ALA A 43 2.39 12.89 -12.25
N TRP A 44 2.75 11.63 -12.55
CA TRP A 44 3.91 11.30 -13.39
C TRP A 44 3.81 11.89 -14.80
N LEU A 45 2.66 11.76 -15.46
CA LEU A 45 2.46 12.32 -16.81
C LEU A 45 2.58 13.85 -16.85
N LYS A 46 2.34 14.53 -15.72
CA LYS A 46 2.43 15.99 -15.58
C LYS A 46 3.82 16.49 -15.18
N ASP A 47 4.77 15.59 -14.92
CA ASP A 47 6.10 15.91 -14.36
C ASP A 47 5.99 16.74 -13.07
N ASP A 48 5.06 16.35 -12.18
CA ASP A 48 4.75 17.02 -10.92
C ASP A 48 5.33 16.23 -9.73
N PRO A 49 6.58 16.51 -9.31
CA PRO A 49 7.28 15.71 -8.29
C PRO A 49 6.69 15.85 -6.89
N GLU A 50 6.05 16.98 -6.56
CA GLU A 50 5.40 17.14 -5.26
C GLU A 50 4.16 16.27 -5.19
N ASN A 51 3.32 16.31 -6.24
CA ASN A 51 2.13 15.46 -6.32
C ASN A 51 2.52 13.97 -6.37
N ILE A 52 3.59 13.58 -7.08
CA ILE A 52 4.05 12.16 -7.08
C ILE A 52 4.30 11.63 -5.66
N ASN A 53 4.92 12.43 -4.78
CA ASN A 53 5.21 12.00 -3.41
C ASN A 53 3.95 11.88 -2.56
N GLU A 54 3.00 12.79 -2.75
CA GLU A 54 1.68 12.75 -2.08
C GLU A 54 0.89 11.50 -2.49
N GLU A 55 0.78 11.25 -3.80
CA GLU A 55 0.03 10.11 -4.34
C GLU A 55 0.66 8.76 -3.97
N LEU A 56 1.99 8.69 -3.87
CA LEU A 56 2.68 7.51 -3.32
C LEU A 56 2.28 7.24 -1.86
N ALA A 57 2.08 8.31 -1.07
CA ALA A 57 1.62 8.19 0.29
C ALA A 57 0.16 7.73 0.34
N ASP A 58 -0.71 8.23 -0.54
CA ASP A 58 -2.12 7.82 -0.60
C ASP A 58 -2.28 6.34 -0.96
N VAL A 59 -1.53 5.86 -1.97
CA VAL A 59 -1.44 4.41 -2.28
C VAL A 59 -1.04 3.61 -1.04
N ALA A 60 -0.02 4.06 -0.31
CA ALA A 60 0.44 3.38 0.91
C ALA A 60 -0.61 3.40 2.03
N ILE A 61 -1.32 4.51 2.21
CA ILE A 61 -2.39 4.67 3.21
C ILE A 61 -3.54 3.69 2.91
N PHE A 62 -3.96 3.56 1.65
CA PHE A 62 -4.97 2.58 1.28
C PHE A 62 -4.51 1.14 1.52
N LEU A 63 -3.27 0.79 1.17
CA LEU A 63 -2.71 -0.54 1.46
C LEU A 63 -2.71 -0.84 2.97
N LEU A 64 -2.34 0.12 3.81
CA LEU A 64 -2.37 0.00 5.27
C LEU A 64 -3.81 -0.18 5.79
N GLY A 65 -4.75 0.61 5.30
CA GLY A 65 -6.17 0.51 5.67
C GLY A 65 -6.76 -0.86 5.31
N ILE A 66 -6.54 -1.30 4.06
CA ILE A 66 -6.99 -2.62 3.58
C ILE A 66 -6.36 -3.75 4.40
N SER A 67 -5.06 -3.64 4.72
CA SER A 67 -4.35 -4.62 5.55
C SER A 67 -4.97 -4.75 6.95
N GLU A 68 -5.37 -3.64 7.57
CA GLU A 68 -6.10 -3.70 8.84
C GLU A 68 -7.46 -4.38 8.69
N MET A 69 -8.21 -4.06 7.62
CA MET A 69 -9.54 -4.63 7.37
C MET A 69 -9.51 -6.15 7.13
N VAL A 70 -8.45 -6.68 6.50
CA VAL A 70 -8.28 -8.13 6.30
C VAL A 70 -7.56 -8.83 7.46
N GLY A 71 -7.14 -8.08 8.48
CA GLY A 71 -6.47 -8.62 9.67
C GLY A 71 -5.00 -8.99 9.47
N SER A 72 -4.31 -8.47 8.44
CA SER A 72 -2.89 -8.70 8.22
C SER A 72 -2.00 -7.71 8.99
N ASP A 73 -0.70 -8.03 9.09
CA ASP A 73 0.35 -7.08 9.47
C ASP A 73 1.22 -6.84 8.24
N LEU A 74 0.94 -5.75 7.53
CA LEU A 74 1.60 -5.42 6.27
C LEU A 74 3.11 -5.24 6.45
N GLY A 75 3.55 -4.67 7.58
CA GLY A 75 4.97 -4.49 7.83
C GLY A 75 5.68 -5.83 7.99
N GLU A 76 5.12 -6.72 8.79
CA GLU A 76 5.66 -8.07 8.96
C GLU A 76 5.66 -8.85 7.62
N ASP A 77 4.57 -8.75 6.85
CA ASP A 77 4.42 -9.41 5.56
C ASP A 77 5.41 -8.87 4.51
N ILE A 78 5.65 -7.56 4.48
CA ILE A 78 6.69 -6.95 3.64
C ILE A 78 8.07 -7.48 4.02
N LEU A 79 8.42 -7.50 5.30
CA LEU A 79 9.72 -7.99 5.77
C LEU A 79 9.94 -9.47 5.37
N LYS A 80 8.95 -10.33 5.62
CA LYS A 80 8.98 -11.73 5.19
C LYS A 80 9.17 -11.85 3.68
N LYS A 81 8.44 -11.04 2.91
CA LYS A 81 8.52 -11.05 1.45
C LYS A 81 9.88 -10.58 0.94
N MET A 82 10.47 -9.58 1.58
CA MET A 82 11.80 -9.09 1.24
C MET A 82 12.88 -10.16 1.46
N GLU A 83 12.82 -10.90 2.57
CA GLU A 83 13.76 -12.02 2.81
C GLU A 83 13.61 -13.12 1.75
N ILE A 84 12.37 -13.49 1.40
CA ILE A 84 12.13 -14.42 0.29
C ILE A 84 12.73 -13.87 -1.01
N ASN A 85 12.49 -12.60 -1.33
CA ASN A 85 12.94 -11.99 -2.58
C ASN A 85 14.47 -11.89 -2.69
N LYS A 86 15.20 -11.68 -1.58
CA LYS A 86 16.68 -11.68 -1.56
C LYS A 86 17.28 -13.00 -2.05
N SER A 87 16.59 -14.12 -1.80
CA SER A 87 17.06 -15.45 -2.23
C SER A 87 16.65 -15.82 -3.67
N ARG A 88 15.78 -15.03 -4.31
CA ARG A 88 15.28 -15.33 -5.66
C ARG A 88 16.34 -15.02 -6.72
N LYS A 89 16.46 -15.93 -7.68
CA LYS A 89 17.25 -15.70 -8.90
C LYS A 89 16.33 -15.25 -10.03
N TYR A 90 16.82 -14.30 -10.81
CA TYR A 90 16.11 -13.75 -11.96
C TYR A 90 17.03 -13.80 -13.18
N ILE A 91 16.46 -14.17 -14.32
CA ILE A 91 17.11 -14.08 -15.64
C ILE A 91 16.14 -13.30 -16.54
N ASP A 92 16.60 -12.18 -17.11
CA ASP A 92 15.79 -11.27 -17.94
C ASP A 92 14.46 -10.86 -17.30
N GLY A 93 14.50 -10.54 -16.00
CA GLY A 93 13.31 -10.15 -15.22
C GLY A 93 12.36 -11.30 -14.87
N LYS A 94 12.63 -12.53 -15.32
CA LYS A 94 11.81 -13.71 -15.01
C LYS A 94 12.40 -14.45 -13.82
N LYS A 95 11.55 -14.77 -12.83
CA LYS A 95 11.92 -15.64 -11.71
C LYS A 95 12.28 -17.00 -12.30
N VAL A 96 13.49 -17.47 -12.01
CA VAL A 96 13.89 -18.85 -12.31
C VAL A 96 13.81 -19.67 -11.04
N GLU A 97 13.19 -20.84 -11.13
CA GLU A 97 13.18 -21.79 -10.02
C GLU A 97 14.52 -22.55 -10.02
N GLY A 98 15.16 -22.59 -8.85
CA GLY A 98 16.42 -23.30 -8.66
C GLY A 98 16.20 -24.78 -8.41
#